data_AF-A0A6A6UTZ4-F1
#
_entry.id   AF-A0A6A6UTZ4-F1
#
_cell.length_a   1.000
_cell.length_b   1.000
_cell.length_c   1.000
_cell.angle_alpha   90.00
_cell.angle_beta   90.00
_cell.angle_gamma   90.00
#
_symmetry.space_group_name_H-M   'P 1'
#
loop_
_entity.id
_entity.type
_entity.pdbx_description
1 polymer ?
#
loop_
_entity_poly.entity_id
_entity_poly.type
_entity_poly.pdbx_seq_one_letter_code
_entity_poly.pdbx_strand_id
1 'polypeptide(L)'
;MILRPGVVRVLCPTGHLPPNIISRRRPSLSVQSTRSQSTATREELPPPQVLSESDAFQHISSAGSSFESTKTQETPLCPFRFAAGYALHAKRHSRPFPPPFLSLPSGSFSDPLSTHHQSRDRRRLPTVNGELIRGLTNGDDAVFIGKNFVCANDGVGAWATREKGHAALWSRLILHFWAMEAEKHGYGIGIGDPTEAGKEMKELNPVAYLTSAFEDTKKATSEPNEWHGTTTASGALLSFDHRGDNGASEPILYVTQLGDSTIMVVRPRDQEIIYKTKEQWHWFDCPRQLGTNSPDTPEANAVMDRVEIEEGDVVIATSDGVGDNLWDHEIMQNVIDSMRKWDNGEAQPIDATENEFEKEDPWYSEKMMYASQQLMKAARTIAEDPFAESPYMEKAIDEGLSIEGGKRDDISVVAALCTRSKT
;
A
#
# COMPACT_ATOMS: atom_id res chain seq x y z
N MET A 1 43.65 -44.20 2.39
CA MET A 1 44.25 -42.93 1.92
C MET A 1 43.10 -41.94 1.83
N ILE A 2 42.94 -41.12 2.88
CA ILE A 2 41.79 -40.25 3.12
C ILE A 2 42.09 -38.90 2.47
N LEU A 3 41.21 -38.42 1.59
CA LEU A 3 41.29 -37.07 1.02
C LEU A 3 40.17 -36.23 1.65
N ARG A 4 40.57 -35.25 2.47
CA ARG A 4 39.71 -34.20 3.03
C ARG A 4 39.60 -33.04 2.02
N PRO A 5 38.43 -32.39 1.88
CA PRO A 5 38.34 -31.09 1.20
C PRO A 5 38.73 -29.95 2.15
N GLY A 6 39.43 -28.96 1.60
CA GLY A 6 40.01 -27.81 2.31
C GLY A 6 39.00 -26.77 2.74
N VAL A 7 39.19 -26.27 3.96
CA VAL A 7 38.51 -25.11 4.55
C VAL A 7 39.15 -23.83 4.01
N VAL A 8 38.36 -23.00 3.33
CA VAL A 8 38.75 -21.63 2.96
C VAL A 8 38.40 -20.71 4.14
N ARG A 9 39.42 -20.27 4.88
CA ARG A 9 39.30 -19.21 5.90
C ARG A 9 39.38 -17.85 5.21
N VAL A 10 38.29 -17.09 5.24
CA VAL A 10 38.30 -15.66 4.90
C VAL A 10 38.68 -14.88 6.17
N LEU A 11 39.78 -14.13 6.08
CA LEU A 11 40.34 -13.29 7.13
C LEU A 11 39.53 -11.99 7.27
N CYS A 12 39.03 -11.73 8.48
CA CYS A 12 38.39 -10.48 8.86
C CYS A 12 39.45 -9.49 9.38
N PRO A 13 39.57 -8.25 8.88
CA PRO A 13 40.47 -7.27 9.45
C PRO A 13 39.84 -6.58 10.67
N THR A 14 40.44 -6.80 11.83
CA THR A 14 40.17 -6.09 13.09
C THR A 14 40.64 -4.63 13.01
N GLY A 15 39.70 -3.68 13.10
CA GLY A 15 39.98 -2.25 13.28
C GLY A 15 39.86 -1.86 14.75
N HIS A 16 40.99 -1.49 15.37
CA HIS A 16 41.09 -0.93 16.72
C HIS A 16 40.56 0.51 16.78
N LEU A 17 39.74 0.81 17.78
CA LEU A 17 39.45 2.15 18.31
C LEU A 17 40.52 2.54 19.36
N PRO A 18 40.90 3.84 19.46
CA PRO A 18 41.49 4.39 20.68
C PRO A 18 40.56 5.41 21.38
N PRO A 19 40.82 5.74 22.67
CA PRO A 19 39.77 6.09 23.64
C PRO A 19 39.63 7.59 23.98
N ASN A 20 38.55 7.88 24.72
CA ASN A 20 38.10 9.12 25.36
C ASN A 20 39.17 10.06 25.94
N ILE A 21 38.96 11.38 25.78
CA ILE A 21 39.43 12.43 26.71
C ILE A 21 38.28 13.40 27.04
N ILE A 22 38.20 13.70 28.34
CA ILE A 22 37.19 14.45 29.10
C ILE A 22 37.46 15.97 29.10
N SER A 23 36.37 16.76 29.11
CA SER A 23 36.22 18.10 29.74
C SER A 23 37.03 19.29 29.21
N ARG A 24 36.33 20.36 28.79
CA ARG A 24 36.23 21.63 29.55
C ARG A 24 35.43 22.73 28.80
N ARG A 25 34.41 23.23 29.52
CA ARG A 25 33.99 24.64 29.70
C ARG A 25 33.76 25.57 28.49
N ARG A 26 32.52 26.06 28.43
CA ARG A 26 32.07 27.33 27.80
C ARG A 26 32.94 28.52 28.23
N PRO A 27 32.98 29.56 27.40
CA PRO A 27 32.79 30.91 27.90
C PRO A 27 31.66 31.65 27.17
N SER A 28 30.80 32.27 27.98
CA SER A 28 29.92 33.37 27.64
C SER A 28 30.72 34.63 27.37
N LEU A 29 30.43 35.36 26.29
CA LEU A 29 30.75 36.79 26.19
C LEU A 29 29.59 37.52 25.52
N SER A 30 29.24 38.62 26.15
CA SER A 30 28.10 39.49 25.88
C SER A 30 28.58 40.87 25.43
N VAL A 31 27.80 41.48 24.53
CA VAL A 31 27.65 42.92 24.23
C VAL A 31 28.84 43.61 23.54
N GLN A 32 28.62 44.14 22.32
CA GLN A 32 28.43 45.58 22.12
C GLN A 32 28.05 45.96 20.68
N SER A 33 27.02 46.79 20.63
CA SER A 33 26.47 47.52 19.50
C SER A 33 27.50 48.50 18.92
N THR A 34 27.67 48.51 17.60
CA THR A 34 28.13 49.70 16.88
C THR A 34 27.20 50.02 15.72
N ARG A 35 26.77 51.28 15.75
CA ARG A 35 25.81 51.93 14.87
C ARG A 35 26.62 52.60 13.76
N SER A 36 26.34 52.30 12.50
CA SER A 36 26.75 53.16 11.39
C SER A 36 25.53 53.47 10.53
N GLN A 37 25.29 54.77 10.37
CA GLN A 37 24.21 55.36 9.59
C GLN A 37 24.68 55.49 8.14
N SER A 38 23.86 55.06 7.17
CA SER A 38 23.89 55.61 5.83
C SER A 38 22.46 55.87 5.36
N THR A 39 22.15 57.14 5.23
CA THR A 39 20.94 57.72 4.65
C THR A 39 20.90 57.53 3.14
N ALA A 40 19.82 56.95 2.61
CA ALA A 40 19.38 57.25 1.25
C ALA A 40 17.84 57.10 1.16
N THR A 41 17.29 58.03 0.40
CA THR A 41 15.90 58.47 0.25
C THR A 41 14.86 57.44 -0.18
N ARG A 42 13.63 57.70 0.26
CA ARG A 42 12.39 56.92 0.19
C ARG A 42 11.53 57.45 -0.97
N GLU A 43 11.10 56.59 -1.90
CA GLU A 43 9.93 56.81 -2.76
C GLU A 43 8.83 55.83 -2.31
N GLU A 44 7.69 56.37 -1.89
CA GLU A 44 6.53 55.61 -1.42
C GLU A 44 5.58 55.31 -2.59
N LEU A 45 5.19 54.05 -2.75
CA LEU A 45 3.99 53.64 -3.49
C LEU A 45 2.87 53.31 -2.49
N PRO A 46 1.62 53.74 -2.74
CA PRO A 46 0.53 53.60 -1.77
C PRO A 46 0.01 52.15 -1.70
N PRO A 47 -0.49 51.71 -0.52
CA PRO A 47 -1.05 50.37 -0.34
C PRO A 47 -2.46 50.28 -0.95
N PRO A 48 -2.87 49.12 -1.50
CA PRO A 48 -4.22 48.95 -2.02
C PRO A 48 -5.24 48.83 -0.88
N GLN A 49 -6.41 49.40 -1.14
CA GLN A 49 -7.55 49.48 -0.24
C GLN A 49 -8.29 48.14 -0.13
N VAL A 50 -8.65 47.79 1.10
CA VAL A 50 -9.58 46.70 1.44
C VAL A 50 -11.00 47.14 1.08
N LEU A 51 -11.70 46.35 0.26
CA LEU A 51 -13.14 46.49 0.01
C LEU A 51 -13.84 45.15 0.25
N SER A 52 -14.96 45.25 0.95
CA SER A 52 -15.79 44.19 1.51
C SER A 52 -16.62 43.43 0.48
N GLU A 53 -16.96 42.19 0.85
CA GLU A 53 -17.95 41.34 0.19
C GLU A 53 -19.36 41.96 0.21
N SER A 54 -19.85 42.39 -0.95
CA SER A 54 -21.26 42.33 -1.37
C SER A 54 -21.38 42.98 -2.75
N ASP A 55 -22.17 42.37 -3.65
CA ASP A 55 -22.57 42.84 -4.98
C ASP A 55 -21.69 42.44 -6.18
N ALA A 56 -21.86 41.19 -6.63
CA ALA A 56 -21.70 40.82 -8.03
C ALA A 56 -22.46 39.52 -8.38
N PHE A 57 -23.79 39.54 -8.21
CA PHE A 57 -24.71 38.60 -8.86
C PHE A 57 -25.71 39.42 -9.67
N GLN A 58 -25.49 39.59 -10.97
CA GLN A 58 -26.53 39.74 -12.00
C GLN A 58 -25.91 39.98 -13.39
N HIS A 59 -26.41 39.22 -14.37
CA HIS A 59 -26.12 39.27 -15.83
C HIS A 59 -24.72 38.75 -16.20
N ILE A 60 -24.57 37.64 -16.93
CA ILE A 60 -24.99 37.46 -18.32
C ILE A 60 -25.43 36.00 -18.57
N SER A 61 -26.67 35.85 -19.04
CA SER A 61 -27.21 34.63 -19.64
C SER A 61 -27.01 34.68 -21.17
N SER A 62 -26.96 33.49 -21.78
CA SER A 62 -27.10 33.19 -23.23
C SER A 62 -25.82 33.08 -24.09
N ALA A 63 -25.27 31.87 -24.14
CA ALA A 63 -24.77 31.26 -25.38
C ALA A 63 -24.79 29.73 -25.18
N GLY A 64 -25.88 29.09 -25.61
CA GLY A 64 -26.00 27.64 -25.60
C GLY A 64 -25.17 27.03 -26.73
N SER A 65 -24.20 26.20 -26.37
CA SER A 65 -23.61 25.19 -27.24
C SER A 65 -23.82 23.85 -26.55
N SER A 66 -24.75 23.07 -27.08
CA SER A 66 -25.03 21.69 -26.70
C SER A 66 -23.79 20.83 -26.87
N PHE A 67 -23.06 20.59 -25.79
CA PHE A 67 -22.19 19.41 -25.70
C PHE A 67 -23.05 18.25 -25.21
N GLU A 68 -23.45 17.41 -26.17
CA GLU A 68 -24.00 16.09 -25.87
C GLU A 68 -22.99 15.35 -25.00
N SER A 69 -23.41 15.03 -23.78
CA SER A 69 -22.77 14.05 -22.93
C SER A 69 -22.76 12.73 -23.68
N THR A 70 -21.60 12.36 -24.23
CA THR A 70 -21.35 11.00 -24.70
C THR A 70 -21.56 10.06 -23.52
N LYS A 71 -22.69 9.36 -23.52
CA LYS A 71 -22.93 8.20 -22.67
C LYS A 71 -21.72 7.28 -22.78
N THR A 72 -20.95 7.17 -21.71
CA THR A 72 -19.97 6.11 -21.51
C THR A 72 -20.74 4.79 -21.67
N GLN A 73 -20.44 4.04 -22.72
CA GLN A 73 -21.00 2.71 -22.92
C GLN A 73 -20.63 1.86 -21.70
N GLU A 74 -21.64 1.28 -21.04
CA GLU A 74 -21.46 0.39 -19.90
C GLU A 74 -20.67 -0.84 -20.37
N THR A 75 -19.41 -0.94 -19.94
CA THR A 75 -18.58 -2.13 -20.08
C THR A 75 -19.32 -3.33 -19.46
N PRO A 76 -19.26 -4.55 -20.05
CA PRO A 76 -19.80 -5.73 -19.39
C PRO A 76 -19.08 -5.92 -18.05
N LEU A 77 -19.78 -5.61 -16.96
CA LEU A 77 -19.21 -5.63 -15.62
C LEU A 77 -18.96 -7.08 -15.18
N CYS A 78 -17.87 -7.29 -14.44
CA CYS A 78 -17.66 -8.54 -13.71
C CYS A 78 -18.94 -8.87 -12.90
N PRO A 79 -19.51 -10.08 -13.04
CA PRO A 79 -20.64 -10.50 -12.23
C PRO A 79 -20.28 -10.60 -10.76
N PHE A 80 -18.98 -10.52 -10.41
CA PHE A 80 -18.48 -10.53 -9.04
C PHE A 80 -17.68 -9.27 -8.73
N ARG A 81 -17.67 -8.91 -7.46
CA ARG A 81 -16.90 -7.79 -6.91
C ARG A 81 -16.48 -8.09 -5.48
N PHE A 82 -15.45 -7.39 -5.04
CA PHE A 82 -15.07 -7.30 -3.65
C PHE A 82 -15.94 -6.32 -2.90
N ALA A 83 -16.48 -6.78 -1.76
CA ALA A 83 -16.93 -5.95 -0.67
C ALA A 83 -15.85 -6.02 0.41
N ALA A 84 -15.06 -4.98 0.57
CA ALA A 84 -13.78 -5.00 1.28
C ALA A 84 -13.69 -3.94 2.38
N GLY A 85 -12.74 -4.17 3.29
CA GLY A 85 -12.29 -3.24 4.30
C GLY A 85 -10.80 -3.45 4.55
N TYR A 86 -10.21 -2.56 5.33
CA TYR A 86 -8.78 -2.61 5.58
C TYR A 86 -8.46 -2.09 6.99
N ALA A 87 -7.29 -2.42 7.52
CA ALA A 87 -6.80 -1.84 8.77
C ALA A 87 -5.29 -1.74 8.74
N LEU A 88 -4.77 -0.62 9.24
CA LEU A 88 -3.36 -0.26 9.12
C LEU A 88 -2.81 0.09 10.50
N HIS A 89 -1.62 -0.40 10.80
CA HIS A 89 -0.83 0.04 11.94
C HIS A 89 0.63 0.17 11.51
N ALA A 90 1.17 1.38 11.62
CA ALA A 90 2.57 1.62 11.29
C ALA A 90 3.43 1.50 12.55
N LYS A 91 4.50 0.71 12.48
CA LYS A 91 5.56 0.66 13.50
C LYS A 91 6.19 2.04 13.72
N ARG A 92 6.28 2.83 12.64
CA ARG A 92 6.82 4.19 12.64
C ARG A 92 6.23 5.02 11.51
N HIS A 93 6.32 6.34 11.63
CA HIS A 93 5.91 7.21 10.54
C HIS A 93 6.78 7.02 9.29
N SER A 94 6.11 6.90 8.14
CA SER A 94 6.73 6.86 6.82
C SER A 94 7.55 8.12 6.55
N ARG A 95 8.66 8.01 5.83
CA ARG A 95 9.31 9.20 5.28
C ARG A 95 8.34 9.91 4.32
N PRO A 96 8.14 11.25 4.43
CA PRO A 96 7.31 11.98 3.49
C PRO A 96 7.76 11.73 2.05
N PHE A 97 6.80 11.65 1.13
CA PHE A 97 7.14 11.48 -0.28
C PHE A 97 7.98 12.67 -0.76
N PRO A 98 9.00 12.46 -1.58
CA PRO A 98 9.83 13.55 -2.05
C PRO A 98 9.16 14.26 -3.25
N PRO A 99 9.59 15.48 -3.61
CA PRO A 99 9.22 16.06 -4.91
C PRO A 99 9.70 15.17 -6.08
N PRO A 100 8.91 15.04 -7.16
CA PRO A 100 7.69 15.79 -7.49
C PRO A 100 6.39 15.18 -6.93
N PHE A 101 6.48 14.08 -6.18
CA PHE A 101 5.30 13.32 -5.75
C PHE A 101 4.48 14.05 -4.69
N LEU A 102 5.09 14.89 -3.87
CA LEU A 102 4.36 15.89 -3.07
C LEU A 102 4.34 17.22 -3.80
N SER A 103 3.15 17.82 -3.90
CA SER A 103 2.99 19.23 -4.25
C SER A 103 2.97 20.07 -2.96
N LEU A 104 3.88 21.05 -2.79
CA LEU A 104 3.71 22.30 -2.01
C LEU A 104 4.94 23.24 -2.18
N PRO A 105 4.78 24.59 -2.19
CA PRO A 105 4.10 25.37 -1.13
C PRO A 105 3.04 26.40 -1.57
N SER A 106 2.08 26.70 -0.68
CA SER A 106 1.39 28.01 -0.64
C SER A 106 2.32 29.02 0.03
N GLY A 107 2.55 30.17 -0.59
CA GLY A 107 3.50 31.19 -0.14
C GLY A 107 3.07 32.02 1.10
N SER A 108 2.41 31.42 2.10
CA SER A 108 2.00 32.15 3.31
C SER A 108 2.69 31.61 4.56
N PHE A 109 3.45 32.49 5.22
CA PHE A 109 4.28 32.24 6.41
C PHE A 109 3.48 31.98 7.70
N SER A 110 2.19 31.71 7.61
CA SER A 110 1.29 31.51 8.75
C SER A 110 0.61 30.15 8.80
N ASP A 111 0.99 29.20 7.96
CA ASP A 111 0.43 27.85 8.03
C ASP A 111 1.15 27.04 9.14
N PRO A 112 0.45 26.58 10.19
CA PRO A 112 1.08 25.96 11.34
C PRO A 112 1.74 24.63 10.96
N LEU A 113 3.00 24.47 11.38
CA LEU A 113 3.82 23.24 11.28
C LEU A 113 3.34 22.16 12.27
N SER A 114 2.05 21.85 12.23
CA SER A 114 1.46 20.67 12.85
C SER A 114 -0.01 20.61 12.49
N THR A 115 -0.39 19.61 11.72
CA THR A 115 -1.64 18.86 11.88
C THR A 115 -1.66 17.73 10.87
N HIS A 116 -1.52 16.51 11.39
CA HIS A 116 -2.18 15.35 10.82
C HIS A 116 -3.68 15.67 10.66
N HIS A 117 -4.31 15.07 9.64
CA HIS A 117 -5.71 15.22 9.20
C HIS A 117 -5.98 16.34 8.18
N GLN A 118 -5.96 15.91 6.90
CA GLN A 118 -7.02 16.12 5.91
C GLN A 118 -7.87 17.40 6.05
N SER A 119 -7.36 18.51 5.53
CA SER A 119 -8.20 19.64 5.14
C SER A 119 -7.95 20.02 3.67
N ARG A 120 -8.97 19.73 2.84
CA ARG A 120 -9.42 20.53 1.69
C ARG A 120 -8.37 21.18 0.79
N ASP A 121 -7.45 20.39 0.26
CA ASP A 121 -6.79 20.80 -1.00
C ASP A 121 -6.33 19.58 -1.80
N ARG A 122 -6.97 19.32 -2.95
CA ARG A 122 -6.46 18.34 -3.95
C ARG A 122 -5.02 18.66 -4.36
N ARG A 123 -4.53 19.88 -4.11
CA ARG A 123 -3.15 20.34 -4.31
C ARG A 123 -2.15 19.84 -3.25
N ARG A 124 -2.55 19.08 -2.23
CA ARG A 124 -1.65 18.49 -1.21
C ARG A 124 -1.54 16.97 -1.30
N LEU A 125 -2.37 16.33 -2.12
CA LEU A 125 -2.32 14.89 -2.28
C LEU A 125 -1.21 14.50 -3.26
N PRO A 126 -0.56 13.35 -3.04
CA PRO A 126 0.56 12.96 -3.88
C PRO A 126 0.10 12.64 -5.30
N THR A 127 0.85 13.13 -6.29
CA THR A 127 0.52 12.91 -7.71
C THR A 127 1.70 12.37 -8.48
N VAL A 128 1.41 11.62 -9.55
CA VAL A 128 2.38 11.17 -10.54
C VAL A 128 1.73 11.31 -11.91
N ASN A 129 2.46 11.87 -12.89
CA ASN A 129 1.93 12.17 -14.23
C ASN A 129 0.64 13.01 -14.26
N GLY A 130 0.38 13.82 -13.23
CA GLY A 130 -0.85 14.63 -13.11
C GLY A 130 -2.05 13.90 -12.52
N GLU A 131 -1.91 12.61 -12.17
CA GLU A 131 -2.93 11.80 -11.51
C GLU A 131 -2.61 11.56 -10.04
N LEU A 132 -3.65 11.35 -9.22
CA LEU A 132 -3.51 11.01 -7.82
C LEU A 132 -2.85 9.63 -7.66
N ILE A 133 -1.81 9.51 -6.83
CA ILE A 133 -1.25 8.20 -6.47
C ILE A 133 -2.28 7.42 -5.63
N ARG A 134 -2.74 6.30 -6.16
CA ARG A 134 -3.89 5.51 -5.65
C ARG A 134 -3.50 4.49 -4.59
N GLY A 135 -4.42 4.20 -3.66
CA GLY A 135 -4.34 3.23 -2.53
C GLY A 135 -4.12 3.95 -1.18
N LEU A 136 -3.48 3.30 -0.19
CA LEU A 136 -3.15 3.88 1.12
C LEU A 136 -1.71 3.54 1.55
N THR A 137 -1.06 4.42 2.30
CA THR A 137 0.30 4.23 2.86
C THR A 137 0.21 3.85 4.34
N ASN A 138 1.01 2.90 4.81
CA ASN A 138 1.10 2.51 6.22
C ASN A 138 2.56 2.30 6.64
N GLY A 139 3.20 3.34 7.18
CA GLY A 139 4.65 3.26 7.40
C GLY A 139 5.37 3.09 6.06
N ASP A 140 6.19 2.06 5.92
CA ASP A 140 6.84 1.72 4.66
C ASP A 140 5.96 0.81 3.76
N ASP A 141 4.88 0.23 4.30
CA ASP A 141 3.87 -0.52 3.54
C ASP A 141 2.94 0.37 2.71
N ALA A 142 2.25 -0.26 1.77
CA ALA A 142 1.07 0.28 1.16
C ALA A 142 0.02 -0.80 0.83
N VAL A 143 -1.25 -0.40 0.76
CA VAL A 143 -2.36 -1.27 0.34
C VAL A 143 -3.19 -0.62 -0.77
N PHE A 144 -3.85 -1.44 -1.57
CA PHE A 144 -4.83 -0.98 -2.55
C PHE A 144 -6.11 -1.81 -2.45
N ILE A 145 -7.25 -1.13 -2.55
CA ILE A 145 -8.57 -1.76 -2.55
C ILE A 145 -9.37 -1.18 -3.72
N GLY A 146 -9.90 -2.09 -4.55
CA GLY A 146 -10.79 -1.77 -5.65
C GLY A 146 -11.87 -2.84 -5.82
N LYS A 147 -12.79 -2.63 -6.76
CA LYS A 147 -13.92 -3.55 -7.00
C LYS A 147 -13.48 -4.96 -7.37
N ASN A 148 -12.37 -5.10 -8.07
CA ASN A 148 -11.90 -6.39 -8.61
C ASN A 148 -10.43 -6.63 -8.31
N PHE A 149 -9.76 -5.75 -7.57
CA PHE A 149 -8.33 -5.87 -7.32
C PHE A 149 -8.00 -5.39 -5.91
N VAL A 150 -7.28 -6.21 -5.16
CA VAL A 150 -6.77 -5.88 -3.82
C VAL A 150 -5.30 -6.24 -3.72
N CYS A 151 -4.52 -5.48 -2.97
CA CYS A 151 -3.08 -5.71 -2.82
C CYS A 151 -2.53 -5.21 -1.49
N ALA A 152 -1.43 -5.81 -1.06
CA ALA A 152 -0.58 -5.36 0.03
C ALA A 152 0.90 -5.49 -0.39
N ASN A 153 1.61 -4.37 -0.36
CA ASN A 153 3.03 -4.30 -0.69
C ASN A 153 3.79 -3.80 0.55
N ASP A 154 4.80 -4.54 0.98
CA ASP A 154 5.67 -4.15 2.09
C ASP A 154 6.92 -3.48 1.54
N GLY A 155 7.19 -2.25 2.00
CA GLY A 155 8.39 -1.52 1.64
C GLY A 155 9.53 -1.79 2.62
N VAL A 156 10.71 -2.16 2.10
CA VAL A 156 11.86 -2.52 2.97
C VAL A 156 12.36 -1.30 3.76
N GLY A 157 12.05 -1.25 5.05
CA GLY A 157 12.29 -0.08 5.91
C GLY A 157 13.76 0.33 6.07
N ALA A 158 14.72 -0.54 5.74
CA ALA A 158 16.15 -0.20 5.74
C ALA A 158 16.49 1.00 4.84
N TRP A 159 15.70 1.24 3.78
CA TRP A 159 15.88 2.39 2.90
C TRP A 159 15.73 3.74 3.60
N ALA A 160 14.98 3.83 4.70
CA ALA A 160 14.84 5.07 5.46
C ALA A 160 16.18 5.59 6.03
N THR A 161 17.20 4.73 6.12
CA THR A 161 18.56 5.10 6.55
C THR A 161 19.40 5.74 5.43
N ARG A 162 18.94 5.69 4.19
CA ARG A 162 19.65 6.22 3.01
C ARG A 162 19.06 7.57 2.62
N GLU A 163 19.92 8.52 2.25
CA GLU A 163 19.51 9.89 1.88
C GLU A 163 18.44 9.93 0.80
N LYS A 164 18.54 9.08 -0.23
CA LYS A 164 17.56 8.94 -1.32
C LYS A 164 16.57 7.80 -1.14
N GLY A 165 16.56 7.13 0.02
CA GLY A 165 15.71 5.97 0.25
C GLY A 165 14.29 6.34 0.70
N HIS A 166 13.30 5.81 -0.03
CA HIS A 166 11.86 6.01 0.18
C HIS A 166 11.11 4.69 -0.12
N ALA A 167 11.12 3.76 0.84
CA ALA A 167 10.40 2.49 0.73
C ALA A 167 8.89 2.67 0.57
N ALA A 168 8.29 3.51 1.42
CA ALA A 168 6.89 3.91 1.34
C ALA A 168 6.47 4.47 -0.04
N LEU A 169 7.37 5.16 -0.76
CA LEU A 169 7.08 5.66 -2.11
C LEU A 169 7.05 4.49 -3.11
N TRP A 170 8.02 3.59 -3.02
CA TRP A 170 8.16 2.45 -3.91
C TRP A 170 6.99 1.47 -3.77
N SER A 171 6.62 1.09 -2.55
CA SER A 171 5.44 0.25 -2.27
C SER A 171 4.17 0.87 -2.85
N ARG A 172 4.01 2.19 -2.67
CA ARG A 172 2.87 2.97 -3.17
C ARG A 172 2.80 3.07 -4.69
N LEU A 173 3.92 3.34 -5.36
CA LEU A 173 3.95 3.53 -6.81
C LEU A 173 3.71 2.21 -7.54
N ILE A 174 4.30 1.10 -7.07
CA ILE A 174 4.03 -0.21 -7.66
C ILE A 174 2.52 -0.50 -7.60
N LEU A 175 1.88 -0.32 -6.44
CA LEU A 175 0.43 -0.50 -6.31
C LEU A 175 -0.37 0.40 -7.25
N HIS A 176 -0.01 1.67 -7.32
CA HIS A 176 -0.70 2.64 -8.15
C HIS A 176 -0.66 2.25 -9.63
N PHE A 177 0.52 1.99 -10.18
CA PHE A 177 0.66 1.59 -11.58
C PHE A 177 0.07 0.21 -11.85
N TRP A 178 0.14 -0.70 -10.88
CA TRP A 178 -0.42 -2.05 -11.03
C TRP A 178 -1.95 -2.01 -11.10
N ALA A 179 -2.59 -1.22 -10.23
CA ALA A 179 -4.02 -0.98 -10.29
C ALA A 179 -4.44 -0.33 -11.61
N MET A 180 -3.67 0.63 -12.13
CA MET A 180 -3.95 1.26 -13.42
C MET A 180 -3.84 0.26 -14.59
N GLU A 181 -2.82 -0.60 -14.60
CA GLU A 181 -2.68 -1.61 -15.66
C GLU A 181 -3.77 -2.68 -15.58
N ALA A 182 -4.19 -3.08 -14.37
CA ALA A 182 -5.34 -3.97 -14.19
C ALA A 182 -6.64 -3.34 -14.73
N GLU A 183 -6.89 -2.06 -14.44
CA GLU A 183 -8.06 -1.33 -14.95
C GLU A 183 -8.05 -1.13 -16.47
N LYS A 184 -6.90 -0.75 -17.03
CA LYS A 184 -6.70 -0.56 -18.47
C LYS A 184 -7.02 -1.83 -19.27
N HIS A 185 -6.77 -2.99 -18.69
CA HIS A 185 -7.11 -4.28 -19.29
C HIS A 185 -8.51 -4.78 -18.89
N GLY A 186 -9.33 -3.92 -18.28
CA GLY A 186 -10.70 -4.24 -17.87
C GLY A 186 -10.77 -5.40 -16.88
N TYR A 187 -9.73 -5.60 -16.06
CA TYR A 187 -9.60 -6.76 -15.18
C TYR A 187 -9.66 -8.11 -15.93
N GLY A 188 -9.34 -8.12 -17.22
CA GLY A 188 -9.42 -9.31 -18.09
C GLY A 188 -10.79 -9.62 -18.67
N ILE A 189 -11.77 -8.75 -18.46
CA ILE A 189 -13.18 -8.97 -18.85
C ILE A 189 -13.43 -8.52 -20.29
N GLY A 190 -12.41 -7.96 -20.96
CA GLY A 190 -12.51 -7.42 -22.29
C GLY A 190 -13.24 -6.08 -22.27
N ILE A 191 -12.52 -5.00 -22.60
CA ILE A 191 -13.16 -3.76 -23.06
C ILE A 191 -13.53 -4.03 -24.53
N GLY A 192 -14.62 -4.76 -24.75
CA GLY A 192 -15.07 -5.18 -26.07
C GLY A 192 -16.49 -4.76 -26.34
N ASP A 193 -16.70 -4.13 -27.49
CA ASP A 193 -18.01 -3.91 -28.10
C ASP A 193 -18.78 -5.26 -28.13
N PRO A 194 -20.03 -5.33 -27.64
CA PRO A 194 -20.85 -6.56 -27.67
C PRO A 194 -21.00 -7.19 -29.07
N THR A 195 -20.65 -6.46 -30.12
CA THR A 195 -20.68 -6.93 -31.52
C THR A 195 -19.42 -7.71 -31.95
N GLU A 196 -18.35 -7.75 -31.16
CA GLU A 196 -17.15 -8.56 -31.41
C GLU A 196 -17.13 -9.88 -30.60
N ALA A 197 -18.29 -10.53 -30.46
CA ALA A 197 -18.42 -11.87 -29.92
C ALA A 197 -17.76 -12.91 -30.86
N GLY A 198 -16.44 -13.05 -30.79
CA GLY A 198 -15.70 -13.99 -31.64
C GLY A 198 -14.17 -13.85 -31.64
N LYS A 199 -13.59 -12.82 -31.01
CA LYS A 199 -12.14 -12.81 -30.75
C LYS A 199 -11.85 -13.49 -29.42
N GLU A 200 -10.83 -14.36 -29.41
CA GLU A 200 -10.32 -15.06 -28.23
C GLU A 200 -10.28 -14.12 -27.01
N MET A 201 -10.91 -14.54 -25.91
CA MET A 201 -10.82 -13.84 -24.63
C MET A 201 -9.33 -13.69 -24.30
N LYS A 202 -8.80 -12.47 -24.39
CA LYS A 202 -7.37 -12.21 -24.21
C LYS A 202 -6.97 -12.73 -22.84
N GLU A 203 -6.12 -13.75 -22.83
CA GLU A 203 -5.71 -14.43 -21.61
C GLU A 203 -5.13 -13.41 -20.61
N LEU A 204 -5.63 -13.46 -19.38
CA LEU A 204 -5.17 -12.60 -18.30
C LEU A 204 -3.69 -12.89 -18.03
N ASN A 205 -2.87 -11.84 -18.05
CA ASN A 205 -1.47 -11.94 -17.65
C ASN A 205 -1.14 -10.92 -16.53
N PRO A 206 -1.52 -11.24 -15.27
CA PRO A 206 -1.24 -10.39 -14.12
C PRO A 206 0.27 -10.10 -13.89
N VAL A 207 1.14 -11.05 -14.27
CA VAL A 207 2.60 -10.86 -14.20
C VAL A 207 3.05 -9.76 -15.15
N ALA A 208 2.50 -9.70 -16.36
CA ALA A 208 2.76 -8.60 -17.29
C ALA A 208 2.26 -7.25 -16.74
N TYR A 209 1.14 -7.21 -16.01
CA TYR A 209 0.66 -5.98 -15.38
C TYR A 209 1.62 -5.50 -14.29
N LEU A 210 2.11 -6.41 -13.44
CA LEU A 210 3.13 -6.10 -12.44
C LEU A 210 4.46 -5.68 -13.09
N THR A 211 4.83 -6.29 -14.23
CA THR A 211 6.02 -5.91 -15.00
C THR A 211 5.92 -4.47 -15.49
N SER A 212 4.81 -4.10 -16.14
CA SER A 212 4.55 -2.71 -16.57
C SER A 212 4.57 -1.75 -15.39
N ALA A 213 3.94 -2.11 -14.27
CA ALA A 213 3.92 -1.29 -13.07
C ALA A 213 5.31 -1.06 -12.46
N PHE A 214 6.17 -2.08 -12.51
CA PHE A 214 7.56 -2.00 -12.06
C PHE A 214 8.39 -1.07 -12.97
N GLU A 215 8.23 -1.17 -14.29
CA GLU A 215 8.90 -0.26 -15.24
C GLU A 215 8.46 1.20 -15.06
N ASP A 216 7.16 1.44 -14.92
CA ASP A 216 6.62 2.78 -14.68
C ASP A 216 7.07 3.36 -13.33
N THR A 217 7.17 2.51 -12.30
CA THR A 217 7.73 2.92 -11.00
C THR A 217 9.19 3.33 -11.12
N LYS A 218 10.02 2.54 -11.83
CA LYS A 218 11.42 2.89 -12.10
C LYS A 218 11.54 4.23 -12.84
N LYS A 219 10.72 4.43 -13.87
CA LYS A 219 10.69 5.68 -14.64
C LYS A 219 10.27 6.87 -13.79
N ALA A 220 9.22 6.72 -12.99
CA ALA A 220 8.73 7.78 -12.11
C ALA A 220 9.77 8.17 -11.04
N THR A 221 10.56 7.20 -10.57
CA THR A 221 11.57 7.40 -9.53
C THR A 221 12.97 7.74 -10.06
N SER A 222 13.19 7.75 -11.39
CA SER A 222 14.49 8.10 -11.99
C SER A 222 14.61 9.58 -12.37
N GLU A 223 13.52 10.24 -12.74
CA GLU A 223 13.52 11.64 -13.20
C GLU A 223 12.37 12.44 -12.55
N PRO A 224 12.55 13.74 -12.21
CA PRO A 224 13.78 14.54 -12.29
C PRO A 224 14.79 14.25 -11.17
N ASN A 225 14.34 13.57 -10.11
CA ASN A 225 15.16 13.21 -8.97
C ASN A 225 15.15 11.68 -8.85
N GLU A 226 16.32 11.13 -8.56
CA GLU A 226 16.48 9.70 -8.34
C GLU A 226 16.12 9.33 -6.89
N TRP A 227 15.14 8.46 -6.74
CA TRP A 227 14.66 7.94 -5.45
C TRP A 227 14.73 6.42 -5.40
N HIS A 228 15.33 5.90 -4.33
CA HIS A 228 15.58 4.48 -4.19
C HIS A 228 14.63 3.83 -3.20
N GLY A 229 14.41 2.55 -3.38
CA GLY A 229 13.51 1.76 -2.54
C GLY A 229 13.34 0.39 -3.13
N THR A 230 12.82 -0.51 -2.30
CA THR A 230 12.43 -1.85 -2.68
C THR A 230 11.18 -2.23 -1.92
N THR A 231 10.40 -3.15 -2.49
CA THR A 231 9.14 -3.58 -1.91
C THR A 231 8.78 -4.99 -2.37
N THR A 232 8.06 -5.73 -1.54
CA THR A 232 7.34 -6.93 -1.97
C THR A 232 6.12 -6.55 -2.79
N ALA A 233 5.50 -7.52 -3.46
CA ALA A 233 4.29 -7.29 -4.23
C ALA A 233 3.34 -8.47 -4.10
N SER A 234 2.18 -8.24 -3.47
CA SER A 234 1.14 -9.25 -3.28
C SER A 234 -0.21 -8.70 -3.73
N GLY A 235 -0.81 -9.32 -4.75
CA GLY A 235 -2.04 -8.83 -5.35
C GLY A 235 -2.99 -9.95 -5.76
N ALA A 236 -4.29 -9.67 -5.68
CA ALA A 236 -5.35 -10.60 -6.03
C ALA A 236 -6.37 -9.92 -6.95
N LEU A 237 -6.52 -10.45 -8.16
CA LEU A 237 -7.40 -9.97 -9.22
C LEU A 237 -8.60 -10.89 -9.39
N LEU A 238 -9.79 -10.37 -9.12
CA LEU A 238 -11.07 -11.07 -9.26
C LEU A 238 -11.59 -10.99 -10.69
N SER A 239 -11.74 -12.17 -11.29
CA SER A 239 -12.34 -12.40 -12.59
C SER A 239 -13.41 -13.50 -12.48
N PHE A 240 -13.83 -14.04 -13.61
CA PHE A 240 -14.82 -15.12 -13.67
C PHE A 240 -14.62 -16.00 -14.89
N ASP A 241 -15.07 -17.25 -14.75
CA ASP A 241 -15.14 -18.20 -15.85
C ASP A 241 -16.59 -18.47 -16.23
N HIS A 242 -16.82 -18.72 -17.52
CA HIS A 242 -18.08 -19.29 -18.01
C HIS A 242 -17.97 -20.82 -18.02
N ARG A 243 -18.09 -21.47 -16.85
CA ARG A 243 -17.89 -22.93 -16.73
C ARG A 243 -19.13 -23.74 -16.40
N GLY A 244 -20.30 -23.13 -16.18
CA GLY A 244 -21.52 -23.91 -15.92
C GLY A 244 -22.10 -24.54 -17.19
N ASP A 245 -22.48 -25.83 -17.12
CA ASP A 245 -23.34 -26.52 -18.09
C ASP A 245 -24.68 -25.77 -18.35
N ASN A 246 -25.03 -24.82 -17.47
CA ASN A 246 -26.21 -23.96 -17.52
C ASN A 246 -25.91 -22.49 -17.89
N GLY A 247 -24.67 -22.15 -18.28
CA GLY A 247 -24.26 -20.76 -18.58
C GLY A 247 -24.00 -19.87 -17.34
N ALA A 248 -23.87 -20.47 -16.15
CA ALA A 248 -23.55 -19.73 -14.92
C ALA A 248 -22.06 -19.31 -14.90
N SER A 249 -21.81 -18.07 -14.46
CA SER A 249 -20.45 -17.57 -14.19
C SER A 249 -20.00 -17.96 -12.79
N GLU A 250 -18.75 -18.39 -12.66
CA GLU A 250 -18.10 -18.74 -11.39
C GLU A 250 -16.90 -17.81 -11.13
N PRO A 251 -16.66 -17.33 -9.89
CA PRO A 251 -15.60 -16.39 -9.61
C PRO A 251 -14.23 -17.09 -9.60
N ILE A 252 -13.25 -16.41 -10.21
CA ILE A 252 -11.87 -16.89 -10.29
C ILE A 252 -10.95 -15.80 -9.77
N LEU A 253 -9.98 -16.17 -8.95
CA LEU A 253 -8.99 -15.27 -8.40
C LEU A 253 -7.63 -15.53 -9.05
N TYR A 254 -7.05 -14.52 -9.67
CA TYR A 254 -5.67 -14.54 -10.12
C TYR A 254 -4.81 -13.88 -9.06
N VAL A 255 -4.00 -14.67 -8.37
CA VAL A 255 -3.09 -14.21 -7.33
C VAL A 255 -1.71 -14.05 -7.92
N THR A 256 -1.05 -12.91 -7.69
CA THR A 256 0.32 -12.66 -8.13
C THR A 256 1.16 -12.24 -6.93
N GLN A 257 2.26 -12.94 -6.71
CA GLN A 257 3.08 -12.82 -5.50
C GLN A 257 4.56 -12.71 -5.83
N LEU A 258 5.24 -11.78 -5.17
CA LEU A 258 6.69 -11.68 -5.08
C LEU A 258 7.09 -11.18 -3.68
N GLY A 259 7.84 -12.00 -2.94
CA GLY A 259 8.23 -11.73 -1.55
C GLY A 259 7.41 -12.52 -0.52
N ASP A 260 7.24 -11.96 0.67
CA ASP A 260 6.68 -12.60 1.87
C ASP A 260 5.37 -11.97 2.38
N SER A 261 4.90 -10.85 1.82
CA SER A 261 3.48 -10.46 1.92
C SER A 261 2.58 -11.61 1.44
N THR A 262 1.35 -11.73 1.94
CA THR A 262 0.53 -12.91 1.64
C THR A 262 -0.87 -12.59 1.12
N ILE A 263 -1.33 -13.40 0.16
CA ILE A 263 -2.76 -13.57 -0.12
C ILE A 263 -3.22 -14.90 0.47
N MET A 264 -4.27 -14.85 1.30
CA MET A 264 -4.96 -16.00 1.84
C MET A 264 -6.43 -15.97 1.42
N VAL A 265 -7.01 -17.11 1.06
CA VAL A 265 -8.45 -17.25 0.80
C VAL A 265 -9.05 -18.14 1.88
N VAL A 266 -9.97 -17.57 2.64
CA VAL A 266 -10.72 -18.26 3.68
C VAL A 266 -12.14 -18.49 3.22
N ARG A 267 -12.68 -19.68 3.50
CA ARG A 267 -14.08 -20.03 3.28
C ARG A 267 -14.80 -20.11 4.63
N PRO A 268 -15.51 -19.05 5.05
CA PRO A 268 -16.06 -18.97 6.40
C PRO A 268 -17.11 -20.05 6.73
N ARG A 269 -17.87 -20.49 5.73
CA ARG A 269 -18.91 -21.51 5.90
C ARG A 269 -18.34 -22.88 6.29
N ASP A 270 -17.15 -23.21 5.77
CA ASP A 270 -16.51 -24.51 5.93
C ASP A 270 -15.37 -24.44 6.97
N GLN A 271 -15.03 -23.23 7.43
CA GLN A 271 -13.92 -22.94 8.35
C GLN A 271 -12.58 -23.46 7.83
N GLU A 272 -12.31 -23.15 6.56
CA GLU A 272 -11.16 -23.70 5.82
C GLU A 272 -10.36 -22.57 5.14
N ILE A 273 -9.05 -22.77 5.06
CA ILE A 273 -8.15 -22.00 4.21
C ILE A 273 -8.05 -22.71 2.86
N ILE A 274 -8.69 -22.14 1.85
CA ILE A 274 -8.75 -22.70 0.48
C ILE A 274 -7.42 -22.52 -0.23
N TYR A 275 -6.73 -21.41 0.05
CA TYR A 275 -5.50 -21.05 -0.60
C TYR A 275 -4.66 -20.11 0.28
N LYS A 276 -3.34 -20.24 0.19
CA LYS A 276 -2.38 -19.27 0.73
C LYS A 276 -1.17 -19.22 -0.20
N THR A 277 -0.69 -18.03 -0.51
CA THR A 277 0.56 -17.83 -1.24
C THR A 277 1.75 -18.41 -0.50
N LYS A 278 2.70 -18.99 -1.24
CA LYS A 278 3.98 -19.39 -0.67
C LYS A 278 4.95 -18.20 -0.63
N GLU A 279 5.45 -17.89 0.57
CA GLU A 279 6.45 -16.84 0.80
C GLU A 279 7.75 -17.14 0.02
N GLN A 280 8.44 -16.08 -0.42
CA GLN A 280 9.63 -16.17 -1.26
C GLN A 280 10.81 -15.42 -0.65
N TRP A 281 11.92 -16.14 -0.47
CA TRP A 281 13.09 -15.66 0.25
C TRP A 281 14.36 -15.85 -0.57
N HIS A 282 15.35 -14.98 -0.37
CA HIS A 282 16.75 -15.27 -0.71
C HIS A 282 17.46 -16.00 0.44
N TRP A 283 17.16 -15.56 1.67
CA TRP A 283 17.51 -16.17 2.95
C TRP A 283 16.54 -15.64 4.02
N PHE A 284 16.64 -16.16 5.25
CA PHE A 284 15.77 -15.74 6.36
C PHE A 284 15.73 -14.21 6.54
N ASP A 285 14.53 -13.65 6.67
CA ASP A 285 14.25 -12.21 6.82
C ASP A 285 14.80 -11.34 5.66
N CYS A 286 15.02 -11.96 4.50
CA CYS A 286 15.36 -11.26 3.25
C CYS A 286 14.46 -11.78 2.11
N PRO A 287 13.25 -11.22 1.97
CA PRO A 287 12.33 -11.65 0.94
C PRO A 287 12.84 -11.26 -0.45
N ARG A 288 12.29 -11.92 -1.47
CA ARG A 288 12.37 -11.38 -2.82
C ARG A 288 11.67 -10.03 -2.86
N GLN A 289 12.24 -9.08 -3.58
CA GLN A 289 11.75 -7.69 -3.56
C GLN A 289 11.97 -7.00 -4.89
N LEU A 290 11.02 -6.20 -5.34
CA LEU A 290 11.16 -5.35 -6.52
C LEU A 290 11.79 -4.03 -6.12
N GLY A 291 12.83 -3.62 -6.84
CA GLY A 291 13.30 -2.24 -6.77
C GLY A 291 14.79 -2.02 -6.99
N THR A 292 15.29 -0.93 -6.43
CA THR A 292 16.67 -0.47 -6.65
C THR A 292 17.68 -1.53 -6.23
N ASN A 293 18.58 -1.90 -7.13
CA ASN A 293 19.64 -2.91 -6.92
C ASN A 293 19.14 -4.31 -6.52
N SER A 294 17.84 -4.59 -6.65
CA SER A 294 17.35 -5.95 -6.50
C SER A 294 17.63 -6.76 -7.78
N PRO A 295 18.06 -8.03 -7.67
CA PRO A 295 18.14 -8.92 -8.83
C PRO A 295 16.76 -9.44 -9.26
N ASP A 296 15.72 -9.26 -8.44
CA ASP A 296 14.40 -9.82 -8.72
C ASP A 296 13.63 -8.96 -9.73
N THR A 297 12.92 -9.66 -10.62
CA THR A 297 12.01 -9.04 -11.60
C THR A 297 10.68 -9.76 -11.61
N PRO A 298 9.57 -9.10 -11.97
CA PRO A 298 8.27 -9.77 -12.00
C PRO A 298 8.27 -10.98 -12.95
N GLU A 299 8.82 -10.84 -14.17
CA GLU A 299 8.84 -11.92 -15.16
C GLU A 299 9.62 -13.17 -14.72
N ALA A 300 10.73 -12.98 -14.00
CA ALA A 300 11.58 -14.10 -13.60
C ALA A 300 11.20 -14.71 -12.25
N ASN A 301 10.55 -13.93 -11.36
CA ASN A 301 10.41 -14.30 -9.96
C ASN A 301 8.97 -14.27 -9.42
N ALA A 302 8.05 -13.52 -10.03
CA ALA A 302 6.68 -13.50 -9.56
C ALA A 302 6.01 -14.85 -9.84
N VAL A 303 5.25 -15.34 -8.86
CA VAL A 303 4.42 -16.52 -9.00
C VAL A 303 2.98 -16.05 -9.23
N MET A 304 2.33 -16.63 -10.23
CA MET A 304 0.92 -16.36 -10.53
C MET A 304 0.14 -17.67 -10.44
N ASP A 305 -0.85 -17.66 -9.55
CA ASP A 305 -1.74 -18.79 -9.30
C ASP A 305 -3.17 -18.40 -9.66
N ARG A 306 -3.86 -19.31 -10.36
CA ARG A 306 -5.28 -19.18 -10.67
C ARG A 306 -6.08 -20.05 -9.71
N VAL A 307 -6.84 -19.41 -8.82
CA VAL A 307 -7.57 -20.04 -7.72
C VAL A 307 -9.07 -19.98 -8.00
N GLU A 308 -9.74 -21.12 -7.92
CA GLU A 308 -11.20 -21.20 -7.99
C GLU A 308 -11.77 -20.84 -6.62
N ILE A 309 -12.64 -19.83 -6.58
CA ILE A 309 -13.25 -19.34 -5.33
C ILE A 309 -14.77 -19.32 -5.48
N GLU A 310 -15.48 -19.07 -4.39
CA GLU A 310 -16.93 -19.02 -4.37
C GLU A 310 -17.45 -17.70 -3.78
N GLU A 311 -18.74 -17.42 -4.03
CA GLU A 311 -19.41 -16.33 -3.34
C GLU A 311 -19.39 -16.57 -1.83
N GLY A 312 -19.02 -15.54 -1.08
CA GLY A 312 -18.86 -15.61 0.37
C GLY A 312 -17.45 -15.99 0.83
N ASP A 313 -16.54 -16.40 -0.06
CA ASP A 313 -15.12 -16.54 0.28
C ASP A 313 -14.50 -15.17 0.56
N VAL A 314 -13.54 -15.12 1.48
CA VAL A 314 -12.84 -13.91 1.91
C VAL A 314 -11.39 -13.98 1.44
N VAL A 315 -11.00 -13.02 0.61
CA VAL A 315 -9.62 -12.81 0.20
C VAL A 315 -8.96 -11.85 1.19
N ILE A 316 -7.87 -12.28 1.80
CA ILE A 316 -7.11 -11.54 2.80
C ILE A 316 -5.74 -11.21 2.18
N ALA A 317 -5.43 -9.92 2.01
CA ALA A 317 -4.11 -9.45 1.59
C ALA A 317 -3.41 -8.78 2.77
N THR A 318 -2.21 -9.24 3.13
CA THR A 318 -1.49 -8.75 4.31
C THR A 318 0.00 -8.57 4.04
N SER A 319 0.64 -7.66 4.77
CA SER A 319 2.10 -7.65 4.92
C SER A 319 2.58 -8.76 5.88
N ASP A 320 3.90 -8.95 5.93
CA ASP A 320 4.54 -9.92 6.83
C ASP A 320 4.23 -9.64 8.31
N GLY A 321 3.99 -8.37 8.68
CA GLY A 321 3.63 -7.95 10.04
C GLY A 321 2.40 -8.67 10.63
N VAL A 322 1.56 -9.29 9.79
CA VAL A 322 0.52 -10.24 10.23
C VAL A 322 1.07 -11.66 10.35
N GLY A 323 1.64 -12.21 9.27
CA GLY A 323 2.07 -13.61 9.17
C GLY A 323 3.25 -13.98 10.07
N ASP A 324 4.04 -12.99 10.49
CA ASP A 324 5.14 -13.15 11.45
C ASP A 324 4.65 -13.18 12.90
N ASN A 325 3.42 -12.71 13.15
CA ASN A 325 2.86 -12.56 14.49
C ASN A 325 1.61 -13.41 14.75
N LEU A 326 1.02 -14.04 13.73
CA LEU A 326 -0.14 -14.92 13.86
C LEU A 326 0.01 -16.15 12.97
N TRP A 327 -0.32 -17.32 13.48
CA TRP A 327 -0.39 -18.54 12.66
C TRP A 327 -1.62 -18.52 11.75
N ASP A 328 -1.56 -19.29 10.66
CA ASP A 328 -2.62 -19.34 9.64
C ASP A 328 -4.01 -19.65 10.22
N HIS A 329 -4.08 -20.57 11.17
CA HIS A 329 -5.33 -20.93 11.83
C HIS A 329 -5.88 -19.79 12.70
N GLU A 330 -5.03 -18.97 13.31
CA GLU A 330 -5.45 -17.80 14.08
C GLU A 330 -5.98 -16.69 13.19
N ILE A 331 -5.32 -16.44 12.05
CA ILE A 331 -5.78 -15.48 11.04
C ILE A 331 -7.18 -15.87 10.56
N MET A 332 -7.36 -17.13 10.15
CA MET A 332 -8.63 -17.68 9.71
C MET A 332 -9.71 -17.54 10.79
N GLN A 333 -9.42 -18.00 12.01
CA GLN A 333 -10.38 -17.99 13.11
C GLN A 333 -10.78 -16.56 13.49
N ASN A 334 -9.82 -15.63 13.53
CA ASN A 334 -10.08 -14.22 13.82
C ASN A 334 -11.04 -13.59 12.81
N VAL A 335 -10.83 -13.83 11.51
CA VAL A 335 -11.71 -13.29 10.45
C VAL A 335 -13.11 -13.88 10.57
N ILE A 336 -13.23 -15.20 10.73
CA ILE A 336 -14.53 -15.89 10.86
C ILE A 336 -15.29 -15.40 12.08
N ASP A 337 -14.64 -15.32 13.24
CA ASP A 337 -15.29 -14.86 14.48
C ASP A 337 -15.66 -13.39 14.41
N SER A 338 -14.85 -12.56 13.75
CA SER A 338 -15.17 -11.14 13.54
C SER A 338 -16.40 -10.97 12.65
N MET A 339 -16.51 -11.77 11.57
CA MET A 339 -17.69 -11.79 10.72
C MET A 339 -18.94 -12.25 11.47
N ARG A 340 -18.84 -13.28 12.31
CA ARG A 340 -19.95 -13.78 13.14
C ARG A 340 -20.41 -12.74 14.17
N LYS A 341 -19.48 -12.10 14.87
CA LYS A 341 -19.78 -11.02 15.82
C LYS A 341 -20.50 -9.85 15.13
N TRP A 342 -20.06 -9.50 13.91
CA TRP A 342 -20.74 -8.49 13.11
C TRP A 342 -22.19 -8.90 12.77
N ASP A 343 -22.39 -10.12 12.26
CA ASP A 343 -23.72 -10.62 11.89
C ASP A 343 -24.67 -10.73 13.09
N ASN A 344 -24.14 -11.03 14.28
CA ASN A 344 -24.90 -11.10 15.54
C ASN A 344 -25.18 -9.73 16.17
N GLY A 345 -24.63 -8.63 15.62
CA GLY A 345 -24.74 -7.30 16.22
C GLY A 345 -23.91 -7.12 17.50
N GLU A 346 -22.91 -7.97 17.72
CA GLU A 346 -21.97 -7.91 18.86
C GLU A 346 -20.73 -7.06 18.53
N ALA A 347 -20.58 -6.61 17.28
CA ALA A 347 -19.48 -5.77 16.86
C ALA A 347 -19.51 -4.41 17.57
N GLN A 348 -18.36 -4.02 18.11
CA GLN A 348 -18.18 -2.67 18.64
C GLN A 348 -18.19 -1.66 17.48
N PRO A 349 -18.66 -0.42 17.73
CA PRO A 349 -18.60 0.64 16.73
C PRO A 349 -17.16 0.81 16.22
N ILE A 350 -17.03 0.92 14.90
CA ILE A 350 -15.77 1.32 14.27
C ILE A 350 -15.57 2.81 14.62
N ASP A 351 -14.41 3.18 15.14
CA ASP A 351 -14.09 4.58 15.45
C ASP A 351 -14.27 5.45 14.20
N ALA A 352 -15.32 6.29 14.21
CA ALA A 352 -15.87 6.94 13.03
C ALA A 352 -15.07 8.17 12.55
N THR A 353 -13.99 8.54 13.22
CA THR A 353 -13.35 9.86 13.04
C THR A 353 -12.52 10.00 11.77
N GLU A 354 -12.26 8.92 11.02
CA GLU A 354 -11.34 8.96 9.86
C GLU A 354 -11.91 8.40 8.55
N ASN A 355 -13.10 7.76 8.56
CA ASN A 355 -13.55 6.90 7.45
C ASN A 355 -14.78 7.43 6.68
N GLU A 356 -15.18 8.69 6.86
CA GLU A 356 -16.40 9.21 6.22
C GLU A 356 -16.35 9.20 4.68
N PHE A 357 -15.19 9.52 4.09
CA PHE A 357 -15.01 9.51 2.64
C PHE A 357 -15.02 8.10 2.04
N GLU A 358 -14.69 7.09 2.83
CA GLU A 358 -14.55 5.70 2.37
C GLU A 358 -15.90 4.98 2.30
N LYS A 359 -16.89 5.43 3.08
CA LYS A 359 -18.25 4.88 3.04
C LYS A 359 -18.92 5.07 1.68
N GLU A 360 -18.45 6.01 0.88
CA GLU A 360 -18.96 6.28 -0.47
C GLU A 360 -18.33 5.35 -1.53
N ASP A 361 -17.25 4.63 -1.19
CA ASP A 361 -16.58 3.77 -2.15
C ASP A 361 -17.44 2.53 -2.48
N PRO A 362 -17.59 2.16 -3.76
CA PRO A 362 -18.45 1.03 -4.15
C PRO A 362 -18.02 -0.34 -3.62
N TRP A 363 -16.76 -0.47 -3.22
CA TRP A 363 -16.19 -1.68 -2.64
C TRP A 363 -16.32 -1.71 -1.11
N TYR A 364 -16.66 -0.60 -0.45
CA TYR A 364 -16.61 -0.51 1.01
C TYR A 364 -17.61 -1.45 1.71
N SER A 365 -17.15 -2.13 2.76
CA SER A 365 -17.94 -3.02 3.60
C SER A 365 -17.59 -2.84 5.06
N GLU A 366 -18.55 -2.36 5.86
CA GLU A 366 -18.36 -2.20 7.32
C GLU A 366 -18.02 -3.54 8.00
N LYS A 367 -18.60 -4.64 7.52
CA LYS A 367 -18.31 -6.00 8.00
C LYS A 367 -16.84 -6.36 7.82
N MET A 368 -16.28 -6.10 6.64
CA MET A 368 -14.87 -6.40 6.36
C MET A 368 -13.93 -5.37 6.99
N MET A 369 -14.39 -4.13 7.18
CA MET A 369 -13.66 -3.11 7.93
C MET A 369 -13.48 -3.57 9.39
N TYR A 370 -14.55 -4.03 10.03
CA TYR A 370 -14.48 -4.60 11.38
C TYR A 370 -13.54 -5.82 11.44
N ALA A 371 -13.67 -6.77 10.52
CA ALA A 371 -12.81 -7.95 10.47
C ALA A 371 -11.33 -7.59 10.30
N SER A 372 -11.01 -6.66 9.40
CA SER A 372 -9.64 -6.19 9.19
C SER A 372 -9.06 -5.54 10.44
N GLN A 373 -9.86 -4.74 11.16
CA GLN A 373 -9.44 -4.09 12.40
C GLN A 373 -9.18 -5.09 13.53
N GLN A 374 -10.01 -6.13 13.67
CA GLN A 374 -9.79 -7.17 14.68
C GLN A 374 -8.52 -7.98 14.38
N LEU A 375 -8.28 -8.30 13.11
CA LEU A 375 -7.09 -9.04 12.70
C LEU A 375 -5.81 -8.22 12.93
N MET A 376 -5.81 -6.94 12.53
CA MET A 376 -4.68 -6.04 12.78
C MET A 376 -4.41 -5.89 14.28
N LYS A 377 -5.46 -5.71 15.10
CA LYS A 377 -5.32 -5.62 16.57
C LYS A 377 -4.72 -6.90 17.16
N ALA A 378 -5.12 -8.08 16.69
CA ALA A 378 -4.56 -9.34 17.14
C ALA A 378 -3.07 -9.45 16.80
N ALA A 379 -2.69 -9.19 15.55
CA ALA A 379 -1.29 -9.21 15.11
C ALA A 379 -0.44 -8.20 15.90
N ARG A 380 -0.94 -6.98 16.07
CA ARG A 380 -0.28 -5.94 16.86
C ARG A 380 -0.04 -6.35 18.30
N THR A 381 -1.02 -7.02 18.92
CA THR A 381 -0.89 -7.46 20.32
C THR A 381 0.30 -8.39 20.48
N ILE A 382 0.49 -9.33 19.56
CA ILE A 382 1.64 -10.24 19.56
C ILE A 382 2.93 -9.51 19.18
N ALA A 383 2.89 -8.66 18.15
CA ALA A 383 4.04 -7.88 17.68
C ALA A 383 4.67 -7.01 18.78
N GLU A 384 3.86 -6.46 19.68
CA GLU A 384 4.30 -5.60 20.79
C GLU A 384 4.76 -6.38 22.03
N ASP A 385 4.54 -7.70 22.11
CA ASP A 385 4.92 -8.55 23.24
C ASP A 385 6.32 -9.19 23.02
N PRO A 386 7.34 -8.79 23.79
CA PRO A 386 8.69 -9.36 23.69
C PRO A 386 8.80 -10.82 24.14
N PHE A 387 7.77 -11.38 24.77
CA PHE A 387 7.74 -12.75 25.29
C PHE A 387 6.71 -13.64 24.60
N ALA A 388 6.01 -13.14 23.58
CA ALA A 388 5.05 -13.94 22.84
C ALA A 388 5.75 -15.03 22.01
N GLU A 389 5.08 -16.18 21.92
CA GLU A 389 5.39 -17.17 20.89
C GLU A 389 4.81 -16.65 19.56
N SER A 390 5.61 -16.68 18.51
CA SER A 390 5.24 -16.16 17.20
C SER A 390 5.78 -17.03 16.07
N PRO A 391 5.12 -17.05 14.90
CA PRO A 391 5.67 -17.72 13.71
C PRO A 391 7.07 -17.22 13.34
N TYR A 392 7.36 -15.92 13.52
CA TYR A 392 8.68 -15.37 13.28
C TYR A 392 9.74 -15.93 14.23
N MET A 393 9.42 -16.02 15.53
CA MET A 393 10.29 -16.67 16.52
C MET A 393 10.57 -18.13 16.13
N GLU A 394 9.54 -18.88 15.74
CA GLU A 394 9.68 -20.28 15.30
C GLU A 394 10.63 -20.40 14.09
N LYS A 395 10.38 -19.62 13.03
CA LYS A 395 11.25 -19.57 11.83
C LYS A 395 12.68 -19.16 12.17
N ALA A 396 12.87 -18.19 13.07
CA ALA A 396 14.20 -17.74 13.50
C ALA A 396 14.98 -18.85 14.21
N ILE A 397 14.32 -19.62 15.07
CA ILE A 397 14.92 -20.74 15.79
C ILE A 397 15.32 -21.86 14.83
N ASP A 398 14.48 -22.17 13.84
CA ASP A 398 14.79 -23.17 12.80
C ASP A 398 16.04 -22.79 11.97
N GLU A 399 16.28 -21.49 11.78
CA GLU A 399 17.48 -20.95 11.14
C GLU A 399 18.69 -20.82 12.09
N GLY A 400 18.54 -21.25 13.35
CA GLY A 400 19.60 -21.25 14.36
C GLY A 400 19.82 -19.91 15.05
N LEU A 401 18.87 -18.98 14.97
CA LEU A 401 18.89 -17.69 15.67
C LEU A 401 18.13 -17.78 16.98
N SER A 402 18.70 -17.24 18.06
CA SER A 402 18.05 -17.18 19.37
C SER A 402 17.25 -15.87 19.49
N ILE A 403 16.10 -15.82 18.83
CA ILE A 403 15.14 -14.70 18.89
C ILE A 403 13.90 -15.17 19.66
N GLU A 404 13.32 -14.28 20.46
CA GLU A 404 12.09 -14.50 21.25
C GLU A 404 11.15 -13.31 21.03
N GLY A 405 9.84 -13.53 21.19
CA GLY A 405 8.82 -12.49 21.09
C GLY A 405 8.19 -12.32 19.70
N GLY A 406 7.27 -11.36 19.60
CA GLY A 406 6.72 -10.92 18.33
C GLY A 406 7.69 -10.06 17.52
N LYS A 407 7.46 -9.97 16.20
CA LYS A 407 8.19 -9.08 15.30
C LYS A 407 7.45 -7.74 15.21
N ARG A 408 8.07 -6.67 15.69
CA ARG A 408 7.55 -5.31 15.49
C ARG A 408 7.72 -4.93 14.02
N ASP A 409 6.60 -4.82 13.30
CA ASP A 409 6.56 -4.31 11.94
C ASP A 409 5.35 -3.44 11.60
N ASP A 410 5.36 -2.86 10.40
CA ASP A 410 4.16 -2.30 9.79
C ASP A 410 3.15 -3.44 9.54
N ILE A 411 1.91 -3.26 10.00
CA ILE A 411 0.85 -4.27 9.92
C ILE A 411 -0.24 -3.74 8.99
N SER A 412 -0.32 -4.33 7.82
CA SER A 412 -1.29 -3.96 6.80
C SER A 412 -2.25 -5.12 6.54
N VAL A 413 -3.55 -4.86 6.65
CA VAL A 413 -4.61 -5.86 6.43
C VAL A 413 -5.62 -5.31 5.44
N VAL A 414 -5.94 -6.09 4.41
CA VAL A 414 -7.12 -5.91 3.55
C VAL A 414 -7.92 -7.21 3.59
N ALA A 415 -9.20 -7.13 3.96
CA ALA A 415 -10.13 -8.25 3.88
C ALA A 415 -11.21 -7.93 2.83
N ALA A 416 -11.41 -8.82 1.86
CA ALA A 416 -12.27 -8.60 0.72
C ALA A 416 -13.20 -9.80 0.51
N LEU A 417 -14.49 -9.60 0.79
CA LEU A 417 -15.53 -10.60 0.58
C LEU A 417 -15.90 -10.68 -0.91
N CYS A 418 -15.82 -11.87 -1.49
CA CYS A 418 -16.31 -12.13 -2.84
C CYS A 418 -17.84 -12.10 -2.85
N THR A 419 -18.42 -11.17 -3.61
CA THR A 419 -19.89 -11.00 -3.70
C THR A 419 -20.32 -10.88 -5.14
N ARG A 420 -21.55 -11.31 -5.44
CA ARG A 420 -22.17 -11.04 -6.74
C ARG A 420 -22.52 -9.56 -6.87
N SER A 421 -22.13 -8.96 -7.99
CA SER A 421 -22.51 -7.59 -8.36
C SER A 421 -24.04 -7.50 -8.47
N LYS A 422 -24.65 -6.54 -7.78
CA LYS A 422 -26.06 -6.21 -7.99
C LYS A 422 -26.18 -5.54 -9.37
N THR A 423 -26.93 -6.17 -10.28
CA THR A 423 -27.33 -5.62 -11.59
C THR A 423 -28.12 -4.32 -11.45
#